data_AF-L0L6Z7-F1
#
_entry.id   AF-L0L6Z7-F1
#
_cell.length_a   1.000
_cell.length_b   1.000
_cell.length_c   1.000
_cell.angle_alpha   90.00
_cell.angle_beta   90.00
_cell.angle_gamma   90.00
#
_symmetry.space_group_name_H-M   'P 1'
#
loop_
_entity.id
_entity.type
_entity.pdbx_description
1 polymer ?
#
loop_
_entity_poly.entity_id
_entity_poly.type
_entity_poly.pdbx_seq_one_letter_code
_entity_poly.pdbx_strand_id
1 'polypeptide(L)'
;MVSTAISFSLLPIKLIKEETRMASADRRKNSIVKEFGHFTCRCAAIEKRIQKLNNFLIDGGFGSLEQNGLIYRQNIFIRSFEIGFDRKLSLAALTNFLQDTALNHVRMIGLLAAGFGSTPEMSKKDLIWVLCTLQILVDRHPSWLDAVEVDTWMYPSGQNGQGRDWLVRDAKTGKPLAQASSVMVLLNKKTRKLSKFTEEIRDEIAPHMMMDCNPIINSRKMLPFDVNTADYARTGLTPGWNDLDLNQHVNHVQYINWILQNVLRSLIQHHKLSDITLEYRKECDINSILQFLSKIVKNGSNHSTDTNNLIELDHSLLLENGSEIARANTIWKPREVNNFKNAVYTPA
;
A
#
# COMPACT_ATOMS: atom_id res chain seq x y z
N MET A 1 -20.41 -2.90 -32.67
CA MET A 1 -21.62 -3.76 -32.77
C MET A 1 -21.17 -5.16 -32.39
N VAL A 2 -21.62 -5.85 -31.33
CA VAL A 2 -22.76 -5.75 -30.42
C VAL A 2 -22.28 -6.40 -29.11
N SER A 3 -22.07 -5.65 -28.03
CA SER A 3 -22.88 -5.64 -26.80
C SER A 3 -23.49 -6.98 -26.40
N THR A 4 -23.15 -7.50 -25.22
CA THR A 4 -24.05 -8.43 -24.50
C THR A 4 -24.12 -8.02 -23.05
N ALA A 5 -25.14 -7.21 -22.76
CA ALA A 5 -25.60 -6.89 -21.43
C ALA A 5 -26.41 -8.07 -20.88
N ILE A 6 -26.19 -8.40 -19.61
CA ILE A 6 -26.97 -9.41 -18.87
C ILE A 6 -28.25 -8.73 -18.36
N SER A 7 -29.39 -9.26 -18.80
CA SER A 7 -30.74 -8.84 -18.45
C SER A 7 -31.14 -9.39 -17.06
N PHE A 8 -31.68 -8.54 -16.19
CA PHE A 8 -32.41 -8.95 -14.99
C PHE A 8 -33.90 -9.01 -15.30
N SER A 9 -34.48 -10.22 -15.24
CA SER A 9 -35.92 -10.43 -15.30
C SER A 9 -36.55 -10.34 -13.90
N LEU A 10 -37.57 -9.49 -13.80
CA LEU A 10 -38.49 -9.35 -12.67
C LEU A 10 -39.42 -10.58 -12.59
N LEU A 11 -39.69 -11.08 -11.38
CA LEU A 11 -40.84 -11.93 -11.07
C LEU A 11 -41.48 -11.53 -9.71
N PRO A 12 -42.82 -11.64 -9.56
CA PRO A 12 -43.62 -10.79 -8.69
C PRO A 12 -43.98 -11.37 -7.31
N ILE A 13 -44.31 -10.44 -6.41
CA ILE A 13 -44.88 -10.61 -5.07
C ILE A 13 -46.33 -11.12 -5.16
N LYS A 14 -46.68 -12.20 -4.42
CA LYS A 14 -48.03 -12.36 -3.80
C LYS A 14 -48.12 -13.49 -2.76
N LEU A 15 -48.69 -13.12 -1.61
CA LEU A 15 -49.60 -13.86 -0.71
C LEU A 15 -49.07 -15.02 0.16
N ILE A 16 -49.01 -14.81 1.49
CA ILE A 16 -49.63 -15.69 2.51
C ILE A 16 -50.09 -14.84 3.73
N LYS A 17 -51.41 -14.66 3.88
CA LYS A 17 -52.16 -14.56 5.16
C LYS A 17 -52.60 -16.01 5.46
N GLU A 18 -52.78 -16.55 6.67
CA GLU A 18 -53.34 -16.08 7.94
C GLU A 18 -53.13 -17.23 8.95
N GLU A 19 -53.03 -16.95 10.26
CA GLU A 19 -53.88 -17.55 11.33
C GLU A 19 -53.24 -17.36 12.71
N THR A 20 -54.08 -16.84 13.61
CA THR A 20 -53.79 -16.60 15.02
C THR A 20 -54.69 -17.52 15.83
N ARG A 21 -54.15 -18.28 16.80
CA ARG A 21 -54.95 -18.78 17.93
C ARG A 21 -54.09 -18.97 19.19
N MET A 22 -54.59 -18.38 20.26
CA MET A 22 -54.03 -18.26 21.62
C MET A 22 -53.98 -19.60 22.37
N ALA A 23 -52.91 -19.84 23.15
CA ALA A 23 -52.99 -20.51 24.45
C ALA A 23 -51.75 -20.24 25.35
N SER A 24 -52.04 -19.68 26.55
CA SER A 24 -51.23 -19.58 27.77
C SER A 24 -50.00 -18.64 27.81
N ALA A 25 -50.18 -17.50 28.50
CA ALA A 25 -49.25 -16.37 28.56
C ALA A 25 -48.30 -16.34 29.78
N ASP A 26 -48.35 -17.29 30.72
CA ASP A 26 -47.67 -17.12 32.02
C ASP A 26 -46.36 -17.88 32.23
N ARG A 27 -45.97 -18.82 31.36
CA ARG A 27 -44.63 -19.45 31.44
C ARG A 27 -43.56 -18.76 30.59
N ARG A 28 -43.94 -17.84 29.70
CA ARG A 28 -43.00 -17.13 28.80
C ARG A 28 -42.33 -15.90 29.42
N LYS A 29 -42.91 -15.27 30.44
CA LYS A 29 -42.32 -14.03 31.01
C LYS A 29 -40.92 -14.23 31.62
N ASN A 30 -40.66 -15.36 32.28
CA ASN A 30 -39.37 -15.57 32.95
C ASN A 30 -38.23 -16.03 32.03
N SER A 31 -38.52 -16.63 30.86
CA SER A 31 -37.47 -16.90 29.86
C SER A 31 -37.18 -15.66 29.01
N ILE A 32 -38.22 -14.89 28.67
CA ILE A 32 -38.11 -13.64 27.90
C ILE A 32 -37.27 -12.60 28.64
N VAL A 33 -37.38 -12.42 29.97
CA VAL A 33 -36.55 -11.42 30.68
C VAL A 33 -35.06 -11.77 30.69
N LYS A 34 -34.67 -13.05 30.76
CA LYS A 34 -33.27 -13.48 30.64
C LYS A 34 -32.75 -13.37 29.20
N GLU A 35 -33.58 -13.68 28.21
CA GLU A 35 -33.25 -13.51 26.78
C GLU A 35 -33.14 -12.04 26.40
N PHE A 36 -34.02 -11.17 26.90
CA PHE A 36 -33.98 -9.73 26.68
C PHE A 36 -32.82 -9.05 27.40
N GLY A 37 -32.40 -9.51 28.59
CA GLY A 37 -31.17 -9.01 29.24
C GLY A 37 -29.90 -9.35 28.45
N HIS A 38 -29.84 -10.54 27.85
CA HIS A 38 -28.75 -10.93 26.94
C HIS A 38 -28.85 -10.22 25.58
N PHE A 39 -30.06 -9.97 25.07
CA PHE A 39 -30.31 -9.21 23.85
C PHE A 39 -30.00 -7.73 24.01
N THR A 40 -30.35 -7.08 25.12
CA THR A 40 -30.04 -5.66 25.36
C THR A 40 -28.56 -5.45 25.58
N CYS A 41 -27.85 -6.36 26.25
CA CYS A 41 -26.38 -6.30 26.35
C CYS A 41 -25.69 -6.56 25.00
N ARG A 42 -26.22 -7.46 24.16
CA ARG A 42 -25.75 -7.67 22.79
C ARG A 42 -26.11 -6.51 21.87
N CYS A 43 -27.28 -5.89 22.01
CA CYS A 43 -27.70 -4.69 21.31
C CYS A 43 -26.84 -3.51 21.69
N ALA A 44 -26.52 -3.28 22.96
CA ALA A 44 -25.59 -2.22 23.37
C ALA A 44 -24.16 -2.47 22.84
N ALA A 45 -23.72 -3.73 22.77
CA ALA A 45 -22.43 -4.08 22.17
C ALA A 45 -22.44 -3.92 20.64
N ILE A 46 -23.54 -4.27 19.98
CA ILE A 46 -23.76 -4.09 18.53
C ILE A 46 -23.91 -2.61 18.20
N GLU A 47 -24.62 -1.83 19.00
CA GLU A 47 -24.77 -0.38 18.90
C GLU A 47 -23.43 0.32 19.13
N LYS A 48 -22.64 -0.07 20.14
CA LYS A 48 -21.25 0.43 20.27
C LYS A 48 -20.39 0.06 19.08
N ARG A 49 -20.59 -1.12 18.48
CA ARG A 49 -19.83 -1.57 17.30
C ARG A 49 -20.27 -0.83 16.03
N ILE A 50 -21.58 -0.60 15.87
CA ILE A 50 -22.20 0.20 14.82
C ILE A 50 -21.84 1.67 14.99
N GLN A 51 -21.74 2.18 16.22
CA GLN A 51 -21.34 3.56 16.50
C GLN A 51 -19.83 3.75 16.33
N LYS A 52 -19.01 2.73 16.60
CA LYS A 52 -17.59 2.73 16.27
C LYS A 52 -17.36 2.62 14.75
N LEU A 53 -18.13 1.79 14.05
CA LEU A 53 -18.17 1.72 12.59
C LEU A 53 -18.70 3.02 11.98
N ASN A 54 -19.73 3.62 12.57
CA ASN A 54 -20.30 4.89 12.13
C ASN A 54 -19.34 6.04 12.41
N ASN A 55 -18.60 6.09 13.51
CA ASN A 55 -17.54 7.08 13.68
C ASN A 55 -16.44 6.91 12.62
N PHE A 56 -16.09 5.66 12.30
CA PHE A 56 -15.16 5.34 11.20
C PHE A 56 -15.69 5.72 9.80
N LEU A 57 -17.01 5.68 9.60
CA LEU A 57 -17.70 5.99 8.34
C LEU A 57 -18.11 7.46 8.23
N ILE A 58 -18.35 8.15 9.35
CA ILE A 58 -18.68 9.57 9.47
C ILE A 58 -17.40 10.42 9.33
N ASP A 59 -16.23 9.91 9.78
CA ASP A 59 -14.90 10.43 9.40
C ASP A 59 -14.41 9.92 8.03
N GLY A 60 -15.33 9.41 7.20
CA GLY A 60 -15.08 8.75 5.92
C GLY A 60 -13.95 9.37 5.08
N GLY A 61 -12.75 8.82 5.22
CA GLY A 61 -11.59 9.15 4.38
C GLY A 61 -10.79 10.39 4.77
N PHE A 62 -11.14 11.14 5.82
CA PHE A 62 -10.34 12.27 6.30
C PHE A 62 -9.51 11.84 7.50
N GLY A 63 -8.20 11.67 7.30
CA GLY A 63 -7.29 11.43 8.42
C GLY A 63 -7.19 12.60 9.41
N SER A 64 -6.52 12.38 10.53
CA SER A 64 -6.26 13.37 11.58
C SER A 64 -4.80 13.80 11.61
N LEU A 65 -4.56 14.99 12.15
CA LEU A 65 -3.24 15.46 12.53
C LEU A 65 -3.00 15.17 14.02
N GLU A 66 -1.88 14.51 14.30
CA GLU A 66 -1.41 14.14 15.63
C GLU A 66 -0.08 14.86 15.92
N GLN A 67 0.37 14.85 17.18
CA GLN A 67 1.66 15.43 17.61
C GLN A 67 1.91 16.84 17.03
N ASN A 68 1.02 17.79 17.35
CA ASN A 68 1.08 19.19 16.90
C ASN A 68 1.10 19.34 15.36
N GLY A 69 0.54 18.39 14.61
CA GLY A 69 0.46 18.48 13.15
C GLY A 69 1.61 17.85 12.39
N LEU A 70 2.54 17.17 13.08
CA LEU A 70 3.72 16.55 12.45
C LEU A 70 3.44 15.12 11.94
N ILE A 71 2.47 14.43 12.54
CA ILE A 71 2.05 13.10 12.12
C ILE A 71 0.65 13.19 11.54
N TYR A 72 0.48 12.67 10.32
CA TYR A 72 -0.83 12.43 9.74
C TYR A 72 -1.23 10.97 9.93
N ARG A 73 -2.46 10.74 10.38
CA ARG A 73 -3.02 9.42 10.63
C ARG A 73 -4.28 9.22 9.81
N GLN A 74 -4.39 8.10 9.08
CA GLN A 74 -5.59 7.78 8.32
C GLN A 74 -5.98 6.32 8.47
N ASN A 75 -7.26 6.09 8.69
CA ASN A 75 -7.83 4.75 8.68
C ASN A 75 -8.32 4.34 7.28
N ILE A 76 -8.01 3.12 6.87
CA ILE A 76 -8.31 2.60 5.53
C ILE A 76 -8.90 1.19 5.64
N PHE A 77 -10.04 0.97 4.98
CA PHE A 77 -10.63 -0.37 4.81
C PHE A 77 -10.13 -1.02 3.54
N ILE A 78 -9.73 -2.30 3.65
CA ILE A 78 -9.23 -3.05 2.50
C ILE A 78 -10.38 -3.50 1.63
N ARG A 79 -10.35 -3.06 0.38
CA ARG A 79 -11.36 -3.32 -0.65
C ARG A 79 -11.05 -4.62 -1.38
N SER A 80 -12.07 -5.16 -2.05
CA SER A 80 -11.98 -6.46 -2.71
C SER A 80 -10.95 -6.51 -3.85
N PHE A 81 -10.71 -5.40 -4.56
CA PHE A 81 -9.77 -5.31 -5.66
C PHE A 81 -8.32 -5.03 -5.23
N GLU A 82 -8.09 -4.75 -3.95
CA GLU A 82 -6.76 -4.42 -3.40
C GLU A 82 -6.00 -5.68 -2.94
N ILE A 83 -6.69 -6.83 -2.86
CA ILE A 83 -6.13 -8.11 -2.47
C ILE A 83 -5.70 -8.96 -3.69
N GLY A 84 -4.62 -9.73 -3.52
CA GLY A 84 -4.14 -10.70 -4.49
C GLY A 84 -4.89 -12.05 -4.43
N PHE A 85 -4.44 -12.99 -5.27
CA PHE A 85 -4.99 -14.34 -5.35
C PHE A 85 -4.96 -15.12 -4.03
N ASP A 86 -4.06 -14.74 -3.12
CA ASP A 86 -3.88 -15.32 -1.79
C ASP A 86 -4.74 -14.63 -0.71
N ARG A 87 -5.67 -13.74 -1.14
CA ARG A 87 -6.57 -12.94 -0.29
C ARG A 87 -5.85 -11.96 0.63
N LYS A 88 -4.61 -11.62 0.30
CA LYS A 88 -3.78 -10.67 1.04
C LYS A 88 -3.61 -9.37 0.29
N LEU A 89 -3.51 -8.26 1.02
CA LEU A 89 -3.27 -6.94 0.45
C LEU A 89 -2.02 -6.99 -0.43
N SER A 90 -2.18 -6.60 -1.69
CA SER A 90 -1.06 -6.53 -2.63
C SER A 90 -0.10 -5.42 -2.22
N LEU A 91 1.19 -5.58 -2.55
CA LEU A 91 2.18 -4.54 -2.25
C LEU A 91 1.85 -3.25 -3.01
N ALA A 92 1.34 -3.33 -4.24
CA ALA A 92 0.91 -2.17 -5.00
C ALA A 92 -0.21 -1.39 -4.30
N ALA A 93 -1.22 -2.08 -3.75
CA ALA A 93 -2.27 -1.43 -2.97
C ALA A 93 -1.72 -0.80 -1.69
N LEU A 94 -0.82 -1.49 -0.98
CA LEU A 94 -0.14 -0.91 0.18
C LEU A 94 0.63 0.37 -0.21
N THR A 95 1.42 0.36 -1.28
CA THR A 95 2.14 1.54 -1.77
C THR A 95 1.20 2.68 -2.15
N ASN A 96 0.05 2.39 -2.76
CA ASN A 96 -0.97 3.41 -3.03
C ASN A 96 -1.49 4.05 -1.74
N PHE A 97 -1.68 3.28 -0.66
CA PHE A 97 -2.03 3.86 0.64
C PHE A 97 -0.93 4.78 1.17
N LEU A 98 0.35 4.41 1.01
CA LEU A 98 1.47 5.26 1.43
C LEU A 98 1.51 6.58 0.64
N GLN A 99 1.29 6.51 -0.68
CA GLN A 99 1.24 7.66 -1.57
C GLN A 99 0.07 8.59 -1.20
N ASP A 100 -1.14 8.05 -1.08
CA ASP A 100 -2.34 8.83 -0.81
C ASP A 100 -2.28 9.49 0.57
N THR A 101 -1.78 8.77 1.58
CA THR A 101 -1.61 9.33 2.94
C THR A 101 -0.55 10.43 2.98
N ALA A 102 0.52 10.33 2.17
CA ALA A 102 1.50 11.41 2.04
C ALA A 102 0.90 12.67 1.41
N LEU A 103 0.10 12.51 0.36
CA LEU A 103 -0.60 13.63 -0.30
C LEU A 103 -1.66 14.27 0.60
N ASN A 104 -2.42 13.43 1.30
CA ASN A 104 -3.40 13.91 2.26
C ASN A 104 -2.75 14.65 3.43
N HIS A 105 -1.59 14.18 3.90
CA HIS A 105 -0.80 14.90 4.90
C HIS A 105 -0.45 16.30 4.38
N VAL A 106 0.24 16.43 3.24
CA VAL A 106 0.67 17.75 2.72
C VAL A 106 -0.52 18.66 2.40
N ARG A 107 -1.65 18.11 1.95
CA ARG A 107 -2.90 18.85 1.78
C ARG A 107 -3.42 19.41 3.11
N MET A 108 -3.42 18.59 4.16
CA MET A 108 -3.99 18.94 5.46
C MET A 108 -3.18 20.01 6.20
N ILE A 109 -1.87 20.02 6.03
CA ILE A 109 -0.97 21.03 6.60
C ILE A 109 -0.87 22.30 5.74
N GLY A 110 -1.64 22.40 4.64
CA GLY A 110 -1.69 23.59 3.79
C GLY A 110 -0.50 23.77 2.83
N LEU A 111 0.32 22.73 2.66
CA LEU A 111 1.48 22.75 1.75
C LEU A 111 1.14 22.30 0.33
N LEU A 112 -0.11 21.92 0.02
CA LEU A 112 -0.48 21.54 -1.34
C LEU A 112 -0.93 22.79 -2.13
N ALA A 113 -0.11 23.24 -3.09
CA ALA A 113 -0.48 24.35 -3.98
C ALA A 113 -0.97 23.88 -5.35
N ALA A 114 -0.08 23.31 -6.17
CA ALA A 114 -0.34 22.96 -7.54
C ALA A 114 0.08 21.53 -7.85
N GLY A 115 -0.80 20.75 -8.49
CA GLY A 115 -0.50 19.40 -8.93
C GLY A 115 -0.37 18.41 -7.76
N PHE A 116 0.65 17.56 -7.83
CA PHE A 116 0.79 16.37 -6.99
C PHE A 116 1.90 16.56 -5.94
N GLY A 117 1.57 17.19 -4.82
CA GLY A 117 2.47 17.36 -3.67
C GLY A 117 3.46 18.53 -3.74
N SER A 118 3.44 19.36 -4.79
CA SER A 118 4.27 20.57 -4.84
C SER A 118 3.76 21.66 -3.90
N THR A 119 4.71 22.27 -3.19
CA THR A 119 4.44 23.41 -2.31
C THR A 119 4.28 24.72 -3.08
N PRO A 120 3.71 25.77 -2.45
CA PRO A 120 3.68 27.10 -3.02
C PRO A 120 5.05 27.59 -3.52
N GLU A 121 6.11 27.50 -2.70
CA GLU A 121 7.45 27.96 -3.12
C GLU A 121 8.06 27.09 -4.22
N MET A 122 7.84 25.77 -4.19
CA MET A 122 8.26 24.88 -5.28
C MET A 122 7.59 25.23 -6.61
N SER A 123 6.29 25.54 -6.55
CA SER A 123 5.48 25.85 -7.74
C SER A 123 5.99 27.10 -8.45
N LYS A 124 6.42 28.13 -7.71
CA LYS A 124 7.02 29.35 -8.26
C LYS A 124 8.35 29.10 -8.99
N LYS A 125 9.06 28.02 -8.65
CA LYS A 125 10.42 27.72 -9.12
C LYS A 125 10.47 26.52 -10.09
N ASP A 126 9.32 26.06 -10.59
CA ASP A 126 9.18 24.88 -11.45
C ASP A 126 9.76 23.58 -10.83
N LEU A 127 9.65 23.42 -9.51
CA LEU A 127 10.17 22.26 -8.79
C LEU A 127 9.08 21.23 -8.50
N ILE A 128 9.47 19.96 -8.56
CA ILE A 128 8.66 18.80 -8.16
C ILE A 128 9.47 17.90 -7.24
N TRP A 129 8.76 17.10 -6.44
CA TRP A 129 9.37 16.00 -5.73
C TRP A 129 9.60 14.83 -6.67
N VAL A 130 10.79 14.23 -6.57
CA VAL A 130 11.09 12.94 -7.19
C VAL A 130 11.56 11.97 -6.11
N LEU A 131 10.94 10.79 -6.11
CA LEU A 131 11.27 9.72 -5.17
C LEU A 131 12.63 9.13 -5.57
N CYS A 132 13.59 9.07 -4.64
CA CYS A 132 14.90 8.45 -4.86
C CYS A 132 14.95 7.03 -4.32
N THR A 133 14.41 6.83 -3.12
CA THR A 133 14.40 5.51 -2.47
C THR A 133 13.05 5.24 -1.84
N LEU A 134 12.67 3.96 -1.82
CA LEU A 134 11.52 3.46 -1.09
C LEU A 134 11.85 2.10 -0.50
N GLN A 135 11.69 1.97 0.82
CA GLN A 135 11.82 0.72 1.54
C GLN A 135 10.48 0.40 2.18
N ILE A 136 10.02 -0.84 2.03
CA ILE A 136 8.79 -1.34 2.67
C ILE A 136 9.11 -2.68 3.31
N LEU A 137 8.92 -2.77 4.62
CA LEU A 137 8.98 -4.00 5.39
C LEU A 137 7.54 -4.42 5.73
N VAL A 138 7.19 -5.66 5.43
CA VAL A 138 5.85 -6.21 5.68
C VAL A 138 5.97 -7.42 6.60
N ASP A 139 5.55 -7.23 7.85
CA ASP A 139 5.49 -8.32 8.84
C ASP A 139 4.31 -9.24 8.55
N ARG A 140 3.15 -8.63 8.29
CA ARG A 140 1.90 -9.34 8.02
C ARG A 140 1.05 -8.58 7.03
N HIS A 141 0.72 -9.24 5.92
CA HIS A 141 -0.26 -8.71 4.98
C HIS A 141 -1.68 -8.81 5.57
N PRO A 142 -2.42 -7.69 5.63
CA PRO A 142 -3.83 -7.69 5.99
C PRO A 142 -4.68 -8.29 4.86
N SER A 143 -5.93 -8.64 5.16
CA SER A 143 -6.84 -9.35 4.26
C SER A 143 -8.05 -8.48 3.92
N TRP A 144 -8.89 -8.94 2.98
CA TRP A 144 -10.13 -8.25 2.65
C TRP A 144 -11.01 -8.02 3.89
N LEU A 145 -11.61 -6.83 3.98
CA LEU A 145 -12.41 -6.32 5.11
C LEU A 145 -11.63 -6.02 6.40
N ASP A 146 -10.32 -6.28 6.45
CA ASP A 146 -9.51 -5.73 7.53
C ASP A 146 -9.44 -4.20 7.41
N ALA A 147 -9.27 -3.53 8.54
CA ALA A 147 -9.02 -2.11 8.63
C ALA A 147 -7.59 -1.87 9.11
N VAL A 148 -6.90 -0.93 8.46
CA VAL A 148 -5.55 -0.50 8.83
C VAL A 148 -5.55 0.97 9.20
N GLU A 149 -4.66 1.32 10.12
CA GLU A 149 -4.34 2.70 10.49
C GLU A 149 -2.94 3.01 9.95
N VAL A 150 -2.82 4.07 9.16
CA VAL A 150 -1.57 4.49 8.52
C VAL A 150 -1.14 5.82 9.11
N ASP A 151 -0.02 5.81 9.82
CA ASP A 151 0.67 7.03 10.25
C ASP A 151 1.74 7.40 9.24
N THR A 152 1.94 8.69 8.98
CA THR A 152 3.07 9.21 8.20
C THR A 152 3.57 10.56 8.67
N TRP A 153 4.88 10.77 8.61
CA TRP A 153 5.55 12.02 8.98
C TRP A 153 6.74 12.29 8.06
N MET A 154 7.15 13.56 8.01
CA MET A 154 8.31 14.02 7.24
C MET A 154 9.47 14.32 8.17
N TYR A 155 10.69 14.13 7.70
CA TYR A 155 11.91 14.51 8.42
C TYR A 155 13.01 14.97 7.44
N PRO A 156 14.02 15.72 7.90
CA PRO A 156 15.14 16.10 7.04
C PRO A 156 16.02 14.89 6.70
N SER A 157 16.38 14.72 5.43
CA SER A 157 17.31 13.68 4.98
C SER A 157 18.51 14.30 4.26
N GLY A 158 19.60 14.49 5.01
CA GLY A 158 20.76 15.23 4.52
C GLY A 158 20.43 16.72 4.26
N GLN A 159 21.20 17.39 3.41
CA GLN A 159 21.03 18.84 3.18
C GLN A 159 19.88 19.20 2.23
N ASN A 160 19.51 18.30 1.31
CA ASN A 160 18.60 18.58 0.19
C ASN A 160 17.54 17.50 -0.02
N GLY A 161 17.40 16.57 0.92
CA GLY A 161 16.41 15.49 0.86
C GLY A 161 15.34 15.68 1.92
N GLN A 162 14.13 15.26 1.59
CA GLN A 162 13.06 15.03 2.56
C GLN A 162 12.93 13.52 2.73
N GLY A 163 13.08 13.06 3.96
CA GLY A 163 12.68 11.73 4.36
C GLY A 163 11.19 11.70 4.70
N ARG A 164 10.54 10.57 4.43
CA ARG A 164 9.17 10.30 4.87
C ARG A 164 9.04 8.86 5.28
N ASP A 165 8.44 8.67 6.44
CA ASP A 165 8.20 7.36 7.02
C ASP A 165 6.71 7.08 7.14
N TRP A 166 6.40 5.78 7.22
CA TRP A 166 5.07 5.28 7.51
C TRP A 166 5.12 4.12 8.50
N LEU A 167 4.10 4.08 9.36
CA LEU A 167 3.81 2.94 10.22
C LEU A 167 2.36 2.53 10.00
N VAL A 168 2.17 1.31 9.50
CA VAL A 168 0.87 0.73 9.21
C VAL A 168 0.52 -0.27 10.31
N ARG A 169 -0.61 -0.06 10.98
CA ARG A 169 -1.08 -0.90 12.09
C ARG A 169 -2.43 -1.51 11.79
N ASP A 170 -2.68 -2.67 12.39
CA ASP A 170 -3.99 -3.29 12.40
C ASP A 170 -4.92 -2.45 13.30
N ALA A 171 -5.98 -1.87 12.74
CA ALA A 171 -6.83 -0.92 13.46
C ALA A 171 -7.60 -1.55 14.64
N LYS A 172 -7.70 -2.89 14.70
CA LYS A 172 -8.36 -3.60 15.79
C LYS A 172 -7.41 -3.90 16.94
N THR A 173 -6.18 -4.29 16.63
CA THR A 173 -5.21 -4.80 17.60
C THR A 173 -4.09 -3.81 17.94
N GLY A 174 -3.89 -2.77 17.12
CA GLY A 174 -2.79 -1.81 17.23
C GLY A 174 -1.41 -2.39 16.87
N LYS A 175 -1.34 -3.66 16.44
CA LYS A 175 -0.06 -4.29 16.11
C LYS A 175 0.47 -3.77 14.77
N PRO A 176 1.81 -3.56 14.64
CA PRO A 176 2.42 -3.20 13.38
C PRO A 176 2.19 -4.31 12.34
N LEU A 177 1.91 -3.89 11.10
CA LEU A 177 1.71 -4.74 9.93
C LEU A 177 2.80 -4.51 8.90
N ALA A 178 3.15 -3.24 8.69
CA ALA A 178 4.19 -2.82 7.78
C ALA A 178 4.81 -1.50 8.24
N GLN A 179 6.06 -1.28 7.84
CA GLN A 179 6.77 -0.02 7.96
C GLN A 179 7.29 0.37 6.58
N ALA A 180 7.36 1.66 6.30
CA ALA A 180 7.99 2.14 5.10
C ALA A 180 8.82 3.39 5.38
N SER A 181 9.85 3.59 4.56
CA SER A 181 10.72 4.76 4.60
C SER A 181 11.09 5.15 3.18
N SER A 182 11.12 6.43 2.90
CA SER A 182 11.46 6.97 1.59
C SER A 182 12.31 8.22 1.70
N VAL A 183 13.09 8.48 0.66
CA VAL A 183 13.79 9.76 0.48
C VAL A 183 13.40 10.33 -0.86
N MET A 184 13.00 11.60 -0.86
CA MET A 184 12.73 12.38 -2.05
C MET A 184 13.60 13.64 -2.10
N VAL A 185 13.82 14.13 -3.31
CA VAL A 185 14.61 15.34 -3.59
C VAL A 185 13.86 16.23 -4.58
N LEU A 186 14.29 17.48 -4.70
CA LEU A 186 13.71 18.40 -5.67
C LEU A 186 14.32 18.20 -7.05
N LEU A 187 13.47 18.18 -8.07
CA LEU A 187 13.85 18.21 -9.48
C LEU A 187 13.23 19.44 -10.14
N ASN A 188 14.01 20.17 -10.93
CA ASN A 188 13.45 21.20 -11.79
C ASN A 188 12.83 20.57 -13.04
N LYS A 189 11.54 20.83 -13.28
CA LYS A 189 10.76 20.26 -14.39
C LYS A 189 11.33 20.61 -15.76
N LYS A 190 11.85 21.82 -15.93
CA LYS A 190 12.34 22.33 -17.22
C LYS A 190 13.74 21.83 -17.54
N THR A 191 14.66 21.94 -16.58
CA THR A 191 16.07 21.57 -16.80
C THR A 191 16.33 20.08 -16.56
N ARG A 192 15.40 19.38 -15.91
CA ARG A 192 15.52 17.96 -15.51
C ARG A 192 16.76 17.71 -14.64
N LYS A 193 17.19 18.72 -13.88
CA LYS A 193 18.31 18.65 -12.93
C LYS A 193 17.81 18.69 -11.49
N LEU A 194 18.51 17.98 -10.62
CA LEU A 194 18.29 18.05 -9.17
C LEU A 194 18.52 19.47 -8.67
N SER A 195 17.66 19.92 -7.76
CA SER A 195 17.73 21.23 -7.13
C SER A 195 18.02 21.11 -5.63
N LYS A 196 18.76 22.08 -5.10
CA LYS A 196 18.92 22.26 -3.66
C LYS A 196 17.67 22.91 -3.07
N PHE A 197 17.49 22.78 -1.75
CA PHE A 197 16.48 23.56 -1.03
C PHE A 197 16.96 25.01 -0.95
N THR A 198 16.15 25.95 -1.44
CA THR A 198 16.37 27.38 -1.16
C THR A 198 15.92 27.69 0.27
N GLU A 199 16.30 28.85 0.79
CA GLU A 199 15.87 29.30 2.13
C GLU A 199 14.34 29.35 2.23
N GLU A 200 13.66 29.89 1.21
CA GLU A 200 12.20 30.01 1.23
C GLU A 200 11.50 28.63 1.28
N ILE A 201 12.03 27.65 0.54
CA ILE A 201 11.50 26.27 0.57
C ILE A 201 11.77 25.62 1.92
N ARG A 202 12.94 25.88 2.51
CA ARG A 202 13.29 25.35 3.84
C ARG A 202 12.34 25.91 4.90
N ASP A 203 12.11 27.22 4.88
CA ASP A 203 11.26 27.90 5.86
C ASP A 203 9.79 27.48 5.73
N GLU A 204 9.33 27.19 4.50
CA GLU A 204 7.99 26.68 4.24
C GLU A 204 7.77 25.25 4.77
N ILE A 205 8.76 24.37 4.64
CA ILE A 205 8.59 22.94 4.96
C ILE A 205 9.04 22.59 6.39
N ALA A 206 10.08 23.26 6.91
CA ALA A 206 10.69 22.96 8.20
C ALA A 206 9.69 22.91 9.38
N PRO A 207 8.67 23.80 9.48
CA PRO A 207 7.68 23.73 10.56
C PRO A 207 6.86 22.43 10.59
N HIS A 208 6.84 21.68 9.48
CA HIS A 208 6.07 20.46 9.31
C HIS A 208 6.94 19.19 9.32
N MET A 209 8.23 19.32 9.63
CA MET A 209 9.17 18.19 9.72
C MET A 209 9.51 17.86 11.17
N MET A 210 9.65 16.57 11.44
CA MET A 210 10.24 16.08 12.68
C MET A 210 11.77 16.21 12.58
N MET A 211 12.34 17.23 13.24
CA MET A 211 13.78 17.54 13.13
C MET A 211 14.69 16.52 13.82
N ASP A 212 14.25 16.00 14.97
CA ASP A 212 15.01 15.04 15.78
C ASP A 212 14.47 13.61 15.62
N CYS A 213 14.27 13.20 14.36
CA CYS A 213 13.76 11.87 14.02
C CYS A 213 14.76 11.11 13.15
N ASN A 214 15.07 9.88 13.54
CA ASN A 214 15.80 8.95 12.68
C ASN A 214 14.80 8.18 11.81
N PRO A 215 15.19 7.77 10.58
CA PRO A 215 14.38 6.89 9.75
C PRO A 215 13.92 5.64 10.52
N ILE A 216 12.65 5.26 10.35
CA ILE A 216 12.08 4.07 10.98
C ILE A 216 12.72 2.78 10.46
N ILE A 217 13.28 2.81 9.25
CA ILE A 217 14.04 1.72 8.63
C ILE A 217 15.45 2.20 8.35
N ASN A 218 16.45 1.42 8.75
CA ASN A 218 17.84 1.68 8.41
C ASN A 218 18.08 1.48 6.90
N SER A 219 18.61 2.50 6.25
CA SER A 219 18.95 2.44 4.83
C SER A 219 19.90 1.28 4.52
N ARG A 220 19.60 0.55 3.45
CA ARG A 220 20.43 -0.51 2.90
C ARG A 220 20.94 -0.03 1.56
N LYS A 221 22.25 0.18 1.44
CA LYS A 221 22.88 0.57 0.17
C LYS A 221 22.78 -0.58 -0.82
N MET A 222 22.19 -0.34 -1.99
CA MET A 222 22.19 -1.33 -3.05
C MET A 222 23.43 -1.19 -3.93
N LEU A 223 24.00 -2.32 -4.34
CA LEU A 223 25.07 -2.35 -5.32
C LEU A 223 24.49 -2.24 -6.75
N PRO A 224 25.27 -1.73 -7.71
CA PRO A 224 24.91 -1.82 -9.13
C PRO A 224 24.66 -3.26 -9.57
N PHE A 225 23.58 -3.44 -10.33
CA PHE A 225 23.24 -4.73 -10.92
C PHE A 225 24.16 -5.02 -12.11
N ASP A 226 24.87 -6.16 -12.07
CA ASP A 226 25.62 -6.65 -13.23
C ASP A 226 24.67 -7.42 -14.15
N VAL A 227 24.34 -6.78 -15.28
CA VAL A 227 23.40 -7.28 -16.30
C VAL A 227 23.79 -8.66 -16.84
N ASN A 228 25.07 -9.01 -16.83
CA ASN A 228 25.56 -10.32 -17.33
C ASN A 228 25.31 -11.46 -16.33
N THR A 229 24.88 -11.14 -15.10
CA THR A 229 24.66 -12.11 -14.03
C THR A 229 23.18 -12.34 -13.73
N ALA A 230 22.29 -11.89 -14.62
CA ALA A 230 20.85 -12.09 -14.47
C ALA A 230 20.47 -13.57 -14.66
N ASP A 231 19.71 -14.12 -13.72
CA ASP A 231 19.11 -15.45 -13.83
C ASP A 231 17.81 -15.41 -14.65
N TYR A 232 17.10 -14.27 -14.61
CA TYR A 232 15.85 -14.06 -15.31
C TYR A 232 15.85 -12.72 -16.04
N ALA A 233 15.27 -12.70 -17.23
CA ALA A 233 15.11 -11.49 -18.02
C ALA A 233 13.75 -11.49 -18.73
N ARG A 234 13.15 -10.30 -18.86
CA ARG A 234 11.98 -10.08 -19.71
C ARG A 234 12.12 -8.73 -20.40
N THR A 235 11.89 -8.70 -21.71
CA THR A 235 11.92 -7.49 -22.54
C THR A 235 10.50 -7.09 -22.96
N GLY A 236 10.36 -5.88 -23.51
CA GLY A 236 9.10 -5.41 -24.09
C GLY A 236 8.05 -5.03 -23.04
N LEU A 237 8.48 -4.69 -21.82
CA LEU A 237 7.58 -4.12 -20.82
C LEU A 237 7.26 -2.67 -21.21
N THR A 238 5.98 -2.36 -21.38
CA THR A 238 5.52 -1.00 -21.71
C THR A 238 4.50 -0.52 -20.69
N PRO A 239 4.49 0.78 -20.34
CA PRO A 239 3.43 1.35 -19.52
C PRO A 239 2.10 1.36 -20.27
N GLY A 240 1.02 1.19 -19.52
CA GLY A 240 -0.34 1.49 -19.97
C GLY A 240 -0.73 2.94 -19.69
N TRP A 241 -1.86 3.37 -20.26
CA TRP A 241 -2.40 4.71 -20.04
C TRP A 241 -2.64 5.04 -18.55
N ASN A 242 -3.17 4.07 -17.80
CA ASN A 242 -3.47 4.23 -16.37
C ASN A 242 -2.23 4.11 -15.48
N ASP A 243 -1.06 3.83 -16.05
CA ASP A 243 0.19 3.78 -15.31
C ASP A 243 0.82 5.17 -15.18
N LEU A 244 0.28 6.19 -15.85
CA LEU A 244 0.77 7.56 -15.78
C LEU A 244 0.19 8.33 -14.58
N ASP A 245 1.02 9.17 -13.98
CA ASP A 245 0.62 10.12 -12.93
C ASP A 245 0.17 11.47 -13.52
N LEU A 246 -0.21 12.41 -12.65
CA LEU A 246 -0.62 13.77 -13.06
C LEU A 246 0.50 14.56 -13.74
N ASN A 247 1.77 14.15 -13.59
CA ASN A 247 2.92 14.76 -14.23
C ASN A 247 3.23 14.12 -15.60
N GLN A 248 2.40 13.19 -16.07
CA GLN A 248 2.56 12.42 -17.31
C GLN A 248 3.81 11.54 -17.33
N HIS A 249 4.34 11.20 -16.15
CA HIS A 249 5.36 10.16 -16.00
C HIS A 249 4.72 8.89 -15.48
N VAL A 250 5.40 7.77 -15.66
CA VAL A 250 4.94 6.52 -15.05
C VAL A 250 4.96 6.65 -13.53
N ASN A 251 3.84 6.33 -12.89
CA ASN A 251 3.69 6.33 -11.45
C ASN A 251 4.70 5.36 -10.81
N HIS A 252 5.37 5.80 -9.76
CA HIS A 252 6.35 5.00 -9.03
C HIS A 252 5.84 3.64 -8.52
N VAL A 253 4.53 3.48 -8.29
CA VAL A 253 3.89 2.19 -7.93
C VAL A 253 4.00 1.19 -9.09
N GLN A 254 3.99 1.65 -10.34
CA GLN A 254 4.09 0.76 -11.50
C GLN A 254 5.46 0.09 -11.61
N TYR A 255 6.52 0.73 -11.12
CA TYR A 255 7.84 0.10 -11.04
C TYR A 255 7.82 -1.14 -10.14
N ILE A 256 7.11 -1.06 -9.01
CA ILE A 256 6.87 -2.20 -8.12
C ILE A 256 6.08 -3.29 -8.83
N ASN A 257 5.04 -2.93 -9.58
CA ASN A 257 4.29 -3.89 -10.38
C ASN A 257 5.17 -4.62 -11.40
N TRP A 258 6.00 -3.91 -12.17
CA TRP A 258 6.91 -4.56 -13.11
C TRP A 258 7.91 -5.49 -12.43
N ILE A 259 8.43 -5.12 -11.26
CA ILE A 259 9.31 -6.01 -10.51
C ILE A 259 8.56 -7.27 -10.08
N LEU A 260 7.42 -7.13 -9.38
CA LEU A 260 6.72 -8.25 -8.76
C LEU A 260 5.99 -9.16 -9.76
N GLN A 261 5.47 -8.62 -10.86
CA GLN A 261 4.79 -9.42 -11.89
C GLN A 261 5.75 -10.31 -12.68
N ASN A 262 7.05 -10.01 -12.64
CA ASN A 262 8.09 -10.76 -13.33
C ASN A 262 8.90 -11.69 -12.42
N VAL A 263 8.56 -11.71 -11.12
CA VAL A 263 9.07 -12.72 -10.19
C VAL A 263 8.46 -14.09 -10.54
N LEU A 264 9.26 -15.15 -10.37
CA LEU A 264 8.83 -16.52 -10.64
C LEU A 264 7.56 -16.90 -9.89
N ARG A 265 6.60 -17.50 -10.61
CA ARG A 265 5.31 -17.94 -10.04
C ARG A 265 5.48 -18.95 -8.90
N SER A 266 6.45 -19.86 -9.01
CA SER A 266 6.77 -20.83 -7.95
C SER A 266 7.19 -20.15 -6.65
N LEU A 267 7.93 -19.04 -6.73
CA LEU A 267 8.31 -18.26 -5.55
C LEU A 267 7.08 -17.68 -4.86
N ILE A 268 6.19 -17.03 -5.63
CA ILE A 268 5.00 -16.35 -5.09
C ILE A 268 3.99 -17.34 -4.47
N GLN A 269 3.94 -18.58 -4.98
CA GLN A 269 3.10 -19.66 -4.44
C GLN A 269 3.55 -20.15 -3.06
N HIS A 270 4.86 -20.24 -2.83
CA HIS A 270 5.41 -20.84 -1.62
C HIS A 270 5.95 -19.81 -0.61
N HIS A 271 6.22 -18.58 -1.06
CA HIS A 271 6.78 -17.51 -0.24
C HIS A 271 5.90 -16.27 -0.29
N LYS A 272 5.98 -15.47 0.78
CA LYS A 272 5.41 -14.13 0.88
C LYS A 272 6.54 -13.12 0.86
N LEU A 273 6.32 -12.00 0.17
CA LEU A 273 7.25 -10.88 0.21
C LEU A 273 7.28 -10.33 1.64
N SER A 274 8.47 -10.10 2.17
CA SER A 274 8.64 -9.49 3.49
C SER A 274 9.34 -8.15 3.43
N ASP A 275 10.19 -7.93 2.44
CA ASP A 275 10.98 -6.71 2.32
C ASP A 275 11.10 -6.35 0.85
N ILE A 276 10.94 -5.07 0.53
CA ILE A 276 11.36 -4.51 -0.76
C ILE A 276 12.12 -3.21 -0.50
N THR A 277 13.24 -3.03 -1.19
CA THR A 277 13.98 -1.77 -1.27
C THR A 277 14.08 -1.41 -2.74
N LEU A 278 13.71 -0.19 -3.11
CA LEU A 278 13.86 0.35 -4.47
C LEU A 278 14.74 1.60 -4.43
N GLU A 279 15.60 1.71 -5.42
CA GLU A 279 16.29 2.96 -5.77
C GLU A 279 15.85 3.36 -7.18
N TYR A 280 15.21 4.52 -7.27
CA TYR A 280 14.77 5.12 -8.53
C TYR A 280 15.91 5.99 -9.09
N ARG A 281 16.20 5.82 -10.38
CA ARG A 281 17.32 6.48 -11.05
C ARG A 281 16.86 7.42 -12.15
N LYS A 282 15.77 7.07 -12.84
CA LYS A 282 15.24 7.84 -13.95
C LYS A 282 13.74 7.63 -14.12
N GLU A 283 13.04 8.71 -14.46
CA GLU A 283 11.64 8.67 -14.87
C GLU A 283 11.49 8.05 -16.26
N CYS A 284 10.34 7.44 -16.52
CA CYS A 284 9.94 6.97 -17.84
C CYS A 284 8.55 7.50 -18.21
N ASP A 285 8.28 7.53 -19.51
CA ASP A 285 7.03 8.02 -20.10
C ASP A 285 6.26 6.87 -20.77
N ILE A 286 5.09 7.19 -21.34
CA ILE A 286 4.21 6.21 -22.00
C ILE A 286 4.85 5.47 -23.18
N ASN A 287 5.89 6.03 -23.79
CA ASN A 287 6.55 5.45 -24.97
C ASN A 287 7.77 4.60 -24.58
N SER A 288 8.08 4.52 -23.29
CA SER A 288 9.24 3.81 -22.81
C SER A 288 9.05 2.30 -22.93
N ILE A 289 10.05 1.63 -23.49
CA ILE A 289 10.11 0.17 -23.57
C ILE A 289 11.22 -0.29 -22.62
N LEU A 290 10.87 -1.23 -21.75
CA LEU A 290 11.70 -1.64 -20.63
C LEU A 290 12.11 -3.11 -20.71
N GLN A 291 13.27 -3.37 -20.14
CA GLN A 291 13.78 -4.69 -19.81
C GLN A 291 13.84 -4.85 -18.29
N PHE A 292 13.26 -5.94 -17.81
CA PHE A 292 13.40 -6.42 -16.44
C PHE A 292 14.49 -7.48 -16.38
N LEU A 293 15.35 -7.36 -15.37
CA LEU A 293 16.38 -8.34 -15.01
C LEU A 293 16.24 -8.71 -13.54
N SER A 294 16.49 -9.96 -13.20
CA SER A 294 16.51 -10.45 -11.82
C SER A 294 17.60 -11.49 -11.58
N LYS A 295 18.16 -11.49 -10.37
CA LYS A 295 19.21 -12.39 -9.92
C LYS A 295 18.89 -12.89 -8.52
N ILE A 296 19.07 -14.19 -8.29
CA ILE A 296 18.98 -14.80 -6.97
C ILE A 296 20.31 -14.55 -6.25
N VAL A 297 20.27 -13.75 -5.18
CA VAL A 297 21.42 -13.43 -4.34
C VAL A 297 21.60 -14.48 -3.25
N LYS A 298 20.48 -14.91 -2.66
CA LYS A 298 20.44 -15.95 -1.64
C LYS A 298 19.29 -16.90 -1.96
N ASN A 299 19.62 -18.18 -2.12
CA ASN A 299 18.65 -19.24 -2.25
C ASN A 299 18.59 -19.99 -0.91
N GLY A 300 17.43 -20.04 -0.28
CA GLY A 300 17.30 -20.79 0.97
C GLY A 300 17.45 -22.30 0.70
N SER A 301 17.99 -23.04 1.66
CA SER A 301 18.34 -24.45 1.46
C SER A 301 17.09 -25.34 1.47
N ASN A 302 16.92 -26.16 0.43
CA ASN A 302 15.80 -27.12 0.29
C ASN A 302 15.76 -28.23 1.36
N HIS A 303 16.70 -28.26 2.32
CA HIS A 303 16.90 -29.38 3.25
C HIS A 303 16.81 -29.03 4.74
N SER A 304 16.38 -27.82 5.11
CA SER A 304 16.17 -27.48 6.53
C SER A 304 14.73 -27.07 6.80
N THR A 305 14.14 -27.64 7.84
CA THR A 305 12.85 -27.26 8.43
C THR A 305 12.92 -25.91 9.16
N ASP A 306 13.96 -25.11 8.90
CA ASP A 306 14.22 -23.87 9.60
C ASP A 306 13.46 -22.71 8.97
N THR A 307 13.04 -21.80 9.84
CA THR A 307 12.54 -20.45 9.54
C THR A 307 13.52 -19.57 8.73
N ASN A 308 14.65 -20.12 8.27
CA ASN A 308 15.74 -19.45 7.56
C ASN A 308 15.74 -19.69 6.04
N ASN A 309 14.70 -20.32 5.48
CA ASN A 309 14.55 -20.50 4.03
C ASN A 309 14.12 -19.18 3.33
N LEU A 310 14.92 -18.14 3.52
CA LEU A 310 14.75 -16.82 2.92
C LEU A 310 15.31 -16.82 1.51
N ILE A 311 14.56 -16.25 0.57
CA ILE A 311 15.02 -16.02 -0.80
C ILE A 311 15.20 -14.51 -0.99
N GLU A 312 16.40 -14.13 -1.41
CA GLU A 312 16.75 -12.74 -1.71
C GLU A 312 17.03 -12.60 -3.21
N LEU A 313 16.39 -11.63 -3.84
CA LEU A 313 16.60 -11.31 -5.25
C LEU A 313 16.94 -9.84 -5.42
N ASP A 314 17.91 -9.59 -6.29
CA ASP A 314 18.17 -8.27 -6.84
C ASP A 314 17.49 -8.15 -8.22
N HIS A 315 16.99 -6.96 -8.51
CA HIS A 315 16.25 -6.64 -9.73
C HIS A 315 16.78 -5.35 -10.34
N SER A 316 16.71 -5.26 -11.66
CA SER A 316 17.01 -4.03 -12.40
C SER A 316 15.96 -3.82 -13.50
N LEU A 317 15.53 -2.57 -13.66
CA LEU A 317 14.70 -2.11 -14.76
C LEU A 317 15.56 -1.19 -15.63
N LEU A 318 15.68 -1.54 -16.92
CA LEU A 318 16.48 -0.83 -17.91
C LEU A 318 15.57 -0.33 -19.04
N LEU A 319 15.92 0.80 -19.65
CA LEU A 319 15.42 1.20 -20.96
C LEU A 319 16.09 0.35 -22.06
N GLU A 320 15.53 0.31 -23.27
CA GLU A 320 16.14 -0.37 -24.42
C GLU A 320 17.57 0.09 -24.73
N ASN A 321 17.92 1.33 -24.40
CA ASN A 321 19.27 1.86 -24.56
C ASN A 321 20.26 1.44 -23.45
N GLY A 322 19.85 0.54 -22.55
CA GLY A 322 20.64 0.03 -21.43
C GLY A 322 20.70 0.97 -20.21
N SER A 323 20.04 2.13 -20.24
CA SER A 323 20.01 3.03 -19.08
C SER A 323 19.16 2.42 -17.96
N GLU A 324 19.74 2.27 -16.78
CA GLU A 324 18.99 1.83 -15.60
C GLU A 324 18.04 2.93 -15.11
N ILE A 325 16.76 2.58 -14.95
CA ILE A 325 15.72 3.48 -14.46
C ILE A 325 15.36 3.21 -13.01
N ALA A 326 15.51 1.97 -12.56
CA ALA A 326 15.36 1.59 -11.17
C ALA A 326 16.09 0.27 -10.90
N ARG A 327 16.45 0.08 -9.64
CA ARG A 327 16.87 -1.21 -9.11
C ARG A 327 16.09 -1.52 -7.85
N ALA A 328 15.89 -2.79 -7.57
CA ALA A 328 15.24 -3.22 -6.34
C ALA A 328 15.87 -4.47 -5.74
N ASN A 329 15.77 -4.61 -4.43
CA ASN A 329 16.08 -5.83 -3.70
C ASN A 329 14.79 -6.30 -3.04
N THR A 330 14.49 -7.60 -3.11
CA THR A 330 13.32 -8.20 -2.47
C THR A 330 13.72 -9.39 -1.62
N ILE A 331 13.18 -9.48 -0.42
CA ILE A 331 13.34 -10.63 0.47
C ILE A 331 11.99 -11.32 0.63
N TRP A 332 12.01 -12.64 0.50
CA TRP A 332 10.83 -13.50 0.53
C TRP A 332 10.97 -14.53 1.64
N LYS A 333 9.93 -14.63 2.48
CA LYS A 333 9.81 -15.59 3.59
C LYS A 333 8.89 -16.74 3.19
N PRO A 334 9.14 -17.98 3.66
CA PRO A 334 8.20 -19.06 3.46
C PRO A 334 6.81 -18.67 3.94
N ARG A 335 5.78 -19.05 3.20
CA ARG A 335 4.41 -18.96 3.70
C ARG A 335 4.26 -19.95 4.84
N GLU A 336 3.59 -19.54 5.90
CA GLU A 336 3.14 -20.48 6.92
C GLU A 336 2.28 -21.54 6.23
N VAL A 337 2.59 -22.82 6.47
CA VAL A 337 1.78 -23.95 5.99
C VAL A 337 0.47 -23.92 6.75
N ASN A 338 -0.43 -23.03 6.37
CA ASN A 338 -1.82 -23.16 6.74
C ASN A 338 -2.33 -24.40 6.01
N ASN A 339 -2.96 -25.32 6.75
CA ASN A 339 -3.65 -26.49 6.23
C ASN A 339 -4.73 -26.05 5.21
N PHE A 340 -4.34 -25.76 3.97
CA PHE A 340 -5.21 -25.58 2.82
C PHE A 340 -5.79 -26.95 2.38
N LYS A 341 -6.20 -27.79 3.32
CA LYS A 341 -6.81 -29.10 3.01
C LYS A 341 -8.25 -29.01 2.52
N ASN A 342 -8.94 -27.88 2.64
CA ASN A 342 -10.38 -27.80 2.35
C ASN A 342 -10.80 -26.68 1.38
N ALA A 343 -9.99 -26.36 0.38
CA ALA A 343 -10.48 -25.59 -0.77
C ALA A 343 -10.10 -26.34 -2.05
N VAL A 344 -10.85 -27.41 -2.33
CA VAL A 344 -10.89 -28.03 -3.64
C VAL A 344 -11.40 -26.97 -4.62
N TYR A 345 -10.47 -26.35 -5.35
CA TYR A 345 -10.78 -25.65 -6.57
C TYR A 345 -11.23 -26.72 -7.57
N THR A 346 -12.54 -26.86 -7.76
CA THR A 346 -13.09 -27.48 -8.97
C THR A 346 -13.12 -26.38 -10.03
N PRO A 347 -12.33 -26.47 -11.11
CA PRO A 347 -12.49 -25.56 -12.24
C PRO A 347 -13.89 -25.77 -12.82
N ALA A 348 -14.58 -24.67 -13.12
CA ALA A 348 -15.78 -24.68 -13.95
C ALA A 348 -15.40 -24.79 -15.43
#